data_AF-A0A1W1HYG6-F1
#
_entry.id   AF-A0A1W1HYG6-F1
#
_cell.length_a   1.000
_cell.length_b   1.000
_cell.length_c   1.000
_cell.angle_alpha   90.00
_cell.angle_beta   90.00
_cell.angle_gamma   90.00
#
_symmetry.space_group_name_H-M   'P 1'
#
loop_
_entity.id
_entity.type
_entity.pdbx_description
1 polymer ?
#
loop_
_entity_poly.entity_id
_entity_poly.type
_entity_poly.pdbx_seq_one_letter_code
_entity_poly.pdbx_strand_id
1 'polypeptide(L)' 'MPSETHLSSKEKQSRYRSRLRQKGLRPVQIWVPDTRAAGFATECRRQARLVARSAQERPVLDFISEIADWDNG' A
#
# COMPACT_ATOMS: atom_id res chain seq x y z
N MET A 1 18.15 -34.64 19.80
CA MET A 1 17.58 -33.27 19.93
C MET A 1 17.07 -32.86 18.56
N PRO A 2 15.78 -32.56 18.36
CA PRO A 2 15.29 -32.21 17.05
C PRO A 2 15.89 -30.85 16.65
N SER A 3 16.62 -30.85 15.54
CA SER A 3 17.20 -29.66 14.92
C SER A 3 16.09 -28.67 14.58
N GLU A 4 16.14 -27.48 15.17
CA GLU A 4 15.29 -26.36 14.80
C GLU A 4 15.48 -26.06 13.32
N THR A 5 14.50 -26.45 12.51
CA THR A 5 14.50 -26.21 11.07
C THR A 5 14.21 -24.72 10.85
N HIS A 6 15.27 -23.93 10.73
CA HIS A 6 15.15 -22.54 10.30
C HIS A 6 14.59 -22.48 8.88
N LEU A 7 13.33 -22.05 8.76
CA LEU A 7 12.68 -21.79 7.48
C LEU A 7 13.47 -20.75 6.68
N SER A 8 13.69 -21.02 5.41
CA SER A 8 14.21 -20.05 4.45
C SER A 8 13.26 -18.86 4.28
N SER A 9 13.78 -17.73 3.83
CA SER A 9 12.99 -16.54 3.51
C SER A 9 11.86 -16.84 2.51
N LYS A 10 12.10 -17.75 1.55
CA LYS A 10 11.10 -18.18 0.57
C LYS A 10 9.95 -18.95 1.23
N GLU A 11 10.25 -19.86 2.14
CA GLU A 11 9.24 -20.63 2.87
C GLU A 11 8.43 -19.75 3.84
N LYS A 12 9.09 -18.79 4.52
CA LYS A 12 8.42 -17.80 5.37
C LYS A 12 7.43 -16.96 4.56
N GLN A 13 7.85 -16.45 3.39
CA GLN A 13 6.95 -15.70 2.49
C GLN A 13 5.81 -16.55 1.95
N SER A 14 6.08 -17.80 1.58
CA SER A 14 5.05 -18.73 1.11
C SER A 14 3.98 -18.97 2.17
N ARG A 15 4.39 -19.32 3.41
CA ARG A 15 3.47 -19.51 4.55
C ARG A 15 2.67 -18.25 4.86
N TYR A 16 3.29 -17.08 4.82
CA TYR A 16 2.60 -15.80 5.03
C TYR A 16 1.52 -15.55 3.96
N ARG A 17 1.86 -15.72 2.67
CA ARG A 17 0.90 -15.54 1.57
C ARG A 17 -0.24 -16.56 1.63
N SER A 18 0.03 -17.81 2.03
CA SER A 18 -1.02 -18.83 2.21
C SER A 18 -2.03 -18.43 3.29
N ARG A 19 -1.57 -17.89 4.43
CA ARG A 19 -2.45 -17.38 5.49
C ARG A 19 -3.31 -16.21 5.00
N LEU A 20 -2.74 -15.28 4.23
CA LEU A 20 -3.50 -14.16 3.67
C LEU A 20 -4.55 -14.64 2.65
N ARG A 21 -4.20 -15.61 1.80
CA ARG A 21 -5.13 -16.21 0.83
C ARG A 21 -6.32 -16.89 1.52
N GLN A 22 -6.09 -17.60 2.63
CA GLN A 22 -7.17 -18.20 3.43
C GLN A 22 -8.12 -17.16 4.04
N LYS A 23 -7.63 -15.94 4.30
CA LYS A 23 -8.47 -14.80 4.71
C LYS A 23 -9.16 -14.08 3.55
N GLY A 24 -9.10 -14.63 2.33
CA GLY A 24 -9.70 -14.03 1.13
C GLY A 24 -8.86 -12.90 0.50
N LEU A 25 -7.63 -12.66 0.97
CA LEU A 25 -6.77 -11.59 0.46
C LEU A 25 -5.91 -12.06 -0.72
N ARG A 26 -5.79 -11.21 -1.75
CA ARG A 26 -4.88 -11.43 -2.88
C ARG A 26 -3.67 -10.50 -2.79
N PRO A 27 -2.43 -10.99 -2.99
CA PRO A 27 -1.26 -10.12 -3.06
C PRO A 27 -1.32 -9.29 -4.34
N VAL A 28 -1.06 -7.98 -4.23
CA VAL A 28 -0.88 -7.07 -5.36
C VAL A 28 0.56 -6.56 -5.33
N GLN A 29 1.27 -6.66 -6.46
CA GLN A 29 2.58 -6.06 -6.64
C GLN A 29 2.45 -4.89 -7.59
N ILE A 30 2.76 -3.70 -7.09
CA ILE A 30 2.80 -2.47 -7.86
C ILE A 30 4.20 -1.87 -7.77
N TRP A 31 4.63 -1.27 -8.87
CA TRP A 31 5.81 -0.42 -8.86
C TRP A 31 5.39 0.98 -8.47
N VAL A 32 6.06 1.54 -7.46
CA VAL A 32 5.88 2.91 -7.01
C VAL A 32 7.15 3.70 -7.27
N PRO A 33 7.08 5.03 -7.46
CA PRO A 33 8.29 5.84 -7.60
C PRO A 33 9.21 5.69 -6.38
N ASP A 34 10.52 5.69 -6.60
CA ASP A 34 11.49 5.66 -5.51
C ASP A 34 11.52 7.01 -4.78
N THR A 35 11.11 7.00 -3.51
CA THR A 35 11.04 8.18 -2.67
C THR A 35 12.41 8.75 -2.29
N ARG A 36 13.49 7.98 -2.52
CA ARG A 36 14.88 8.40 -2.26
C ARG A 36 15.55 9.02 -3.49
N ALA A 37 14.96 8.89 -4.66
CA ALA A 37 15.52 9.44 -5.88
C ALA A 37 15.60 10.97 -5.80
N ALA A 38 16.71 11.53 -6.31
CA ALA A 38 16.86 12.97 -6.42
C ALA A 38 15.69 13.56 -7.24
N GLY A 39 15.05 14.61 -6.71
CA GLY A 39 13.92 15.27 -7.36
C GLY A 39 12.54 14.70 -7.02
N PHE A 40 12.42 13.55 -6.34
CA PHE A 40 11.13 12.98 -5.94
C PHE A 40 10.27 13.99 -5.16
N ALA A 41 10.85 14.65 -4.14
CA ALA A 41 10.13 15.65 -3.35
C ALA A 41 9.67 16.87 -4.17
N THR A 42 10.38 17.23 -5.24
CA THR A 42 9.97 18.31 -6.16
C THR A 42 8.79 17.87 -7.02
N GLU A 43 8.86 16.65 -7.56
CA GLU A 43 7.79 16.08 -8.37
C GLU A 43 6.52 15.85 -7.55
N CYS A 44 6.63 15.34 -6.32
CA CYS A 44 5.49 15.23 -5.40
C CYS A 44 4.82 16.57 -5.17
N ARG A 45 5.60 17.64 -4.92
CA ARG A 45 5.05 18.99 -4.73
C ARG A 45 4.35 19.50 -5.99
N ARG A 46 4.92 19.23 -7.17
CA ARG A 46 4.31 19.61 -8.46
C ARG A 46 2.98 18.88 -8.67
N GLN A 47 2.95 17.57 -8.47
CA GLN A 47 1.74 16.75 -8.64
C GLN A 47 0.66 17.08 -7.60
N ALA A 48 1.02 17.26 -6.33
CA ALA A 48 0.08 17.65 -5.29
C ALA A 48 -0.64 18.97 -5.64
N ARG A 49 0.08 19.97 -6.16
CA ARG A 49 -0.52 21.23 -6.62
C ARG A 49 -1.45 21.07 -7.82
N LEU A 50 -1.15 20.14 -8.73
CA LEU A 50 -2.03 19.85 -9.87
C LEU A 50 -3.33 19.19 -9.39
N VAL A 51 -3.24 18.21 -8.49
CA VAL A 51 -4.41 17.56 -7.89
C VAL A 51 -5.24 18.56 -7.11
N ALA A 52 -4.63 19.40 -6.27
CA ALA A 52 -5.36 20.41 -5.48
C ALA A 52 -6.14 21.43 -6.33
N ARG A 53 -5.78 21.61 -7.61
CA ARG A 53 -6.47 22.50 -8.56
C ARG A 53 -7.44 21.75 -9.48
N SER A 54 -7.53 20.44 -9.33
CA SER A 54 -8.41 19.58 -10.11
C SER A 54 -9.85 19.76 -9.67
N ALA A 55 -10.78 19.86 -10.62
CA ALA A 55 -12.22 19.91 -10.31
C ALA A 55 -12.69 18.63 -9.58
N GLN A 56 -11.97 17.52 -9.78
CA GLN A 56 -12.25 16.22 -9.20
C GLN A 56 -11.69 16.05 -7.78
N GLU A 57 -10.87 16.96 -7.27
CA GLU A 57 -10.25 16.80 -5.94
C GLU A 57 -11.29 16.66 -4.84
N ARG A 58 -12.21 17.63 -4.76
CA ARG A 58 -13.25 17.68 -3.73
C ARG A 58 -14.20 16.47 -3.82
N PRO A 59 -14.82 16.16 -4.98
CA PRO A 59 -15.69 14.99 -5.09
C PRO A 59 -15.01 13.67 -4.73
N VAL A 60 -13.72 13.50 -5.08
CA VAL A 60 -12.97 12.28 -4.77
C VAL A 60 -12.72 12.16 -3.26
N LEU A 61 -12.29 13.25 -2.61
CA LEU A 61 -12.07 13.23 -1.16
C LEU A 61 -13.36 13.04 -0.37
N ASP A 62 -14.46 13.65 -0.81
CA ASP A 62 -15.77 13.50 -0.19
C ASP A 62 -16.25 12.03 -0.31
N PHE A 63 -16.14 11.45 -1.51
CA PHE A 63 -16.45 10.03 -1.73
C PHE A 63 -15.61 9.10 -0.85
N ILE A 64 -14.29 9.30 -0.80
CA ILE A 64 -13.39 8.50 0.05
C ILE A 64 -13.81 8.62 1.52
N SER A 65 -14.11 9.83 1.98
CA SER A 65 -14.50 10.08 3.36
C SER A 65 -15.83 9.42 3.72
N GLU A 66 -16.78 9.36 2.77
CA GLU A 66 -18.07 8.70 2.91
C GLU A 66 -17.96 7.17 3.02
N ILE A 67 -17.11 6.54 2.20
CA ILE A 67 -16.98 5.07 2.16
C ILE A 67 -15.92 4.52 3.12
N ALA A 68 -15.04 5.37 3.65
CA ALA A 68 -13.98 4.94 4.53
C ALA A 68 -14.59 4.43 5.84
N ASP A 69 -14.22 3.20 6.18
CA ASP A 69 -14.48 2.61 7.49
C ASP A 69 -13.49 3.25 8.48
N TRP A 70 -13.80 4.49 8.88
CA TRP A 70 -13.14 5.12 10.02
C TRP A 70 -13.55 4.32 11.26
N ASP A 71 -12.59 3.90 12.09
CA ASP A 71 -12.88 3.39 13.43
C ASP A 71 -13.64 4.48 14.20
N ASN A 72 -14.97 4.46 14.08
CA ASN A 72 -15.87 5.16 14.97
C ASN A 72 -15.85 4.33 16.24
N GLY A 73 -15.01 4.75 17.21
CA GLY A 73 -14.73 4.02 18.44
C GLY A 73 -15.95 3.52 19.21
#